data_AF-A0A140DSQ0-F1
#
_entry.id   AF-A0A140DSQ0-F1
#
_cell.length_a   1.000
_cell.length_b   1.000
_cell.length_c   1.000
_cell.angle_alpha   90.00
_cell.angle_beta   90.00
_cell.angle_gamma   90.00
#
_symmetry.space_group_name_H-M   'P 1'
#
loop_
_entity.id
_entity.type
_entity.pdbx_description
1 polymer ?
#
loop_
_entity_poly.entity_id
_entity_poly.type
_entity_poly.pdbx_seq_one_letter_code
_entity_poly.pdbx_strand_id
1 'polypeptide(L)'
;MHKPVSLKELVGTQIIFAIMLVSCYWMWARTDWQDWYPILQFVLGGFLFVFFILLCLRMEKYKKESVDELAERNLKRADSICLKIIVAAMTGIAWACVIMGHIHNFDTAVIGWAIVLCILALAVIRTILFFLFDSRGL
;
A
#
# COMPACT_ATOMS: atom_id res chain seq x y z
N MET A 1 18.80 -18.80 -18.93
CA MET A 1 17.84 -17.82 -19.48
C MET A 1 17.41 -16.88 -18.37
N HIS A 2 17.95 -15.67 -18.31
CA HIS A 2 17.48 -14.63 -17.41
C HIS A 2 16.19 -14.06 -18.02
N LYS A 3 15.02 -14.40 -17.47
CA LYS A 3 13.77 -13.71 -17.84
C LYS A 3 13.81 -12.33 -17.16
N PRO A 4 13.62 -11.23 -17.91
CA PRO A 4 13.50 -9.92 -17.30
C PRO A 4 12.31 -9.94 -16.33
N VAL A 5 12.51 -9.38 -15.14
CA VAL A 5 11.48 -9.30 -14.10
C VAL A 5 10.33 -8.47 -14.65
N SER A 6 9.09 -8.95 -14.60
CA SER A 6 7.96 -8.19 -15.15
C SER A 6 7.54 -7.09 -14.17
N LEU A 7 7.33 -5.88 -14.68
CA LEU A 7 6.83 -4.74 -13.90
C LEU A 7 5.49 -5.07 -13.21
N LYS A 8 4.70 -6.00 -13.79
CA LYS A 8 3.48 -6.57 -13.19
C LYS A 8 3.72 -7.32 -11.89
N GLU A 9 4.79 -8.10 -11.81
CA GLU A 9 5.14 -8.86 -10.59
C GLU A 9 5.53 -7.91 -9.46
N LEU A 10 6.20 -6.81 -9.80
CA LEU A 10 6.62 -5.79 -8.86
C LEU A 10 5.41 -5.04 -8.25
N VAL A 11 4.46 -4.62 -9.10
CA VAL A 11 3.23 -3.96 -8.66
C VAL A 11 2.33 -4.92 -7.88
N GLY A 12 2.18 -6.17 -8.33
CA GLY A 12 1.41 -7.19 -7.61
C GLY A 12 1.96 -7.46 -6.20
N THR A 13 3.28 -7.36 -6.02
CA THR A 13 3.91 -7.53 -4.72
C THR A 13 3.56 -6.40 -3.73
N GLN A 14 3.26 -5.19 -4.21
CA GLN A 14 2.85 -4.08 -3.36
C GLN A 14 1.46 -4.26 -2.73
N ILE A 15 0.56 -5.04 -3.34
CA ILE A 15 -0.73 -5.39 -2.74
C ILE A 15 -0.54 -6.23 -1.47
N ILE A 16 0.43 -7.15 -1.49
CA ILE A 16 0.73 -8.03 -0.36
C ILE A 16 1.11 -7.19 0.86
N PHE A 17 1.90 -6.12 0.67
CA PHE A 17 2.23 -5.17 1.73
C PHE A 17 0.99 -4.48 2.31
N ALA A 18 0.07 -4.02 1.47
CA ALA A 18 -1.14 -3.35 1.94
C ALA A 18 -2.04 -4.30 2.76
N ILE A 19 -2.19 -5.55 2.32
CA ILE A 19 -2.94 -6.59 3.06
C ILE A 19 -2.28 -6.89 4.40
N MET A 20 -0.96 -7.03 4.44
CA MET A 20 -0.23 -7.25 5.70
C MET A 20 -0.33 -6.05 6.64
N LEU A 21 -0.35 -4.81 6.12
CA LEU A 21 -0.50 -3.61 6.93
C LEU A 21 -1.89 -3.55 7.59
N VAL A 22 -2.93 -3.97 6.85
CA VAL A 22 -4.29 -4.09 7.36
C VAL A 22 -4.38 -5.13 8.47
N SER A 23 -3.74 -6.30 8.31
CA SER A 23 -3.73 -7.32 9.37
C SER A 23 -2.95 -6.86 10.61
N CYS A 24 -1.83 -6.15 10.43
CA CYS A 24 -1.10 -5.49 11.52
C CYS A 24 -1.98 -4.49 12.29
N TYR A 25 -2.69 -3.62 11.58
CA TYR A 25 -3.59 -2.65 12.19
C TYR A 25 -4.78 -3.32 12.88
N TRP A 26 -5.34 -4.39 12.29
CA TRP A 26 -6.42 -5.18 12.89
C TRP A 26 -6.04 -5.70 14.28
N MET A 27 -4.80 -6.21 14.44
CA MET A 27 -4.32 -6.70 15.73
C MET A 27 -4.14 -5.58 16.77
N TRP A 28 -3.85 -4.35 16.34
CA TRP A 28 -3.71 -3.18 17.22
C TRP A 28 -5.05 -2.53 17.60
N ALA A 29 -6.03 -2.54 16.70
CA ALA A 29 -7.32 -1.90 16.91
C ALA A 29 -8.30 -2.74 17.75
N ARG A 30 -7.96 -4.01 18.05
CA ARG A 30 -8.76 -4.89 18.91
C ARG A 30 -8.62 -4.52 20.37
N THR A 31 -9.74 -4.49 21.08
CA THR A 31 -9.81 -4.24 22.52
C THR A 31 -9.50 -5.47 23.37
N ASP A 32 -9.52 -6.67 22.78
CA ASP A 32 -9.20 -7.96 23.44
C ASP A 32 -7.75 -8.40 23.17
N TRP A 33 -6.81 -7.71 23.82
CA TRP A 33 -5.39 -8.00 23.70
C TRP A 33 -5.05 -9.41 24.20
N GLN A 34 -4.36 -10.20 23.38
CA GLN A 34 -3.86 -11.53 23.78
C GLN A 34 -2.34 -11.54 23.85
N ASP A 35 -1.78 -12.30 24.80
CA ASP A 35 -0.34 -12.32 25.10
C ASP A 35 0.54 -12.80 23.94
N TRP A 36 -0.03 -13.50 22.95
CA TRP A 36 0.69 -13.96 21.77
C TRP A 36 0.74 -12.94 20.62
N TYR A 37 -0.05 -11.86 20.67
CA TYR A 37 -0.05 -10.81 19.64
C TYR A 37 1.32 -10.15 19.44
N PRO A 38 2.10 -9.81 20.48
CA PRO A 38 3.41 -9.19 20.29
C PRO A 38 4.36 -10.08 19.49
N ILE A 39 4.35 -11.39 19.78
CA ILE A 39 5.17 -12.37 19.05
C ILE A 39 4.79 -12.38 17.57
N LEU A 40 3.48 -12.44 17.27
CA LEU A 40 2.99 -12.46 15.90
C LEU A 40 3.29 -11.15 15.15
N GLN A 41 3.21 -10.01 15.84
CA GLN A 41 3.60 -8.71 15.29
C GLN A 41 5.10 -8.62 14.99
N PHE A 42 5.97 -9.12 15.86
CA PHE A 42 7.41 -9.17 15.60
C PHE A 42 7.75 -10.07 14.41
N VAL A 43 7.09 -11.23 14.29
CA VAL A 43 7.27 -12.12 13.13
C VAL A 43 6.78 -11.46 11.83
N LEU A 44 5.60 -10.85 11.84
CA LEU A 44 5.05 -10.14 10.68
C LEU A 44 5.91 -8.93 10.31
N GLY A 45 6.39 -8.17 11.29
CA GLY A 45 7.29 -7.04 11.10
C GLY A 45 8.65 -7.46 10.54
N GLY A 46 9.24 -8.53 11.08
CA GLY A 46 10.49 -9.10 10.58
C GLY A 46 10.36 -9.62 9.15
N PHE A 47 9.26 -10.33 8.86
CA PHE A 47 8.95 -10.78 7.50
C PHE A 47 8.80 -9.60 6.54
N LEU A 48 8.03 -8.57 6.92
CA LEU A 48 7.87 -7.34 6.14
C LEU A 48 9.20 -6.66 5.86
N PHE A 49 10.09 -6.58 6.85
CA PHE A 49 11.38 -5.95 6.71
C PHE A 49 12.30 -6.69 5.73
N VAL A 50 12.43 -8.02 5.88
CA VAL A 50 13.21 -8.84 4.95
C VAL A 50 12.63 -8.76 3.54
N PHE A 51 11.31 -8.86 3.43
CA PHE A 51 10.62 -8.78 2.14
C PHE A 51 10.79 -7.41 1.48
N PHE A 52 10.79 -6.33 2.27
CA PHE A 52 11.06 -4.97 1.79
C PHE A 52 12.48 -4.82 1.25
N ILE A 53 13.49 -5.37 1.95
CA ILE A 53 14.88 -5.37 1.47
C ILE A 53 14.97 -6.13 0.14
N LEU A 54 14.37 -7.32 0.04
CA LEU A 54 14.34 -8.10 -1.20
C LEU A 54 13.66 -7.31 -2.34
N LEU A 55 12.59 -6.57 -2.02
CA LEU A 55 11.92 -5.71 -2.97
C LEU A 55 12.83 -4.58 -3.45
N CYS A 56 13.50 -3.87 -2.54
CA CYS A 56 14.44 -2.80 -2.87
C CYS A 56 15.58 -3.30 -3.77
N LEU A 57 16.18 -4.44 -3.44
CA LEU A 57 17.21 -5.07 -4.27
C LEU A 57 16.67 -5.43 -5.66
N ARG A 58 15.42 -5.90 -5.73
CA ARG A 58 14.74 -6.24 -6.99
C ARG A 58 14.41 -4.99 -7.81
N MET A 59 13.99 -3.89 -7.19
CA MET A 59 13.76 -2.59 -7.83
C MET A 59 15.05 -2.04 -8.43
N GLU A 60 16.16 -2.10 -7.69
CA GLU A 60 17.47 -1.66 -8.18
C GLU A 60 17.96 -2.50 -9.37
N LYS A 61 17.76 -3.82 -9.29
CA LYS A 61 18.09 -4.73 -10.38
C LYS A 61 17.22 -4.47 -11.62
N TYR A 62 15.92 -4.25 -11.43
CA TYR A 62 15.02 -3.87 -12.51
C TYR A 62 15.49 -2.57 -13.20
N LYS A 63 15.82 -1.53 -12.43
CA LYS A 63 16.31 -0.25 -12.95
C LYS A 63 17.62 -0.36 -13.76
N LYS A 64 18.45 -1.39 -13.49
CA LYS A 64 19.66 -1.68 -14.26
C LYS A 64 19.41 -2.51 -15.54
N GLU A 65 18.32 -3.28 -15.58
CA GLU A 65 18.06 -4.30 -16.60
C GLU A 65 16.94 -3.87 -17.59
N SER A 66 16.13 -2.87 -17.26
CA SER A 66 14.97 -2.43 -18.05
C SER A 66 15.29 -1.30 -19.05
N VAL A 67 15.17 -1.58 -20.35
CA VAL A 67 15.12 -0.61 -21.46
C VAL A 67 13.65 -0.27 -21.84
N ASP A 68 12.67 -0.64 -21.01
CA ASP A 68 11.24 -0.38 -21.23
C ASP A 68 10.81 0.96 -20.62
N GLU A 69 11.24 2.06 -21.23
CA GLU A 69 10.86 3.43 -20.83
C GLU A 69 9.33 3.63 -20.79
N LEU A 70 8.59 2.91 -21.63
CA LEU A 70 7.14 3.01 -21.75
C LEU A 70 6.42 2.54 -20.48
N ALA A 71 6.82 1.38 -19.95
CA ALA A 71 6.21 0.82 -18.75
C ALA A 71 6.54 1.64 -17.49
N GLU A 72 7.74 2.24 -17.43
CA GLU A 72 8.11 3.15 -16.34
C GLU A 72 7.29 4.46 -16.38
N ARG A 73 7.06 5.02 -17.57
CA ARG A 73 6.19 6.20 -17.72
C ARG A 73 4.75 5.91 -17.31
N ASN A 74 4.22 4.75 -17.66
CA ASN A 74 2.88 4.33 -17.23
C ASN A 74 2.77 4.16 -15.72
N LEU A 75 3.78 3.55 -15.08
CA LEU A 75 3.82 3.43 -13.63
C LEU A 75 3.82 4.81 -12.96
N LYS A 76 4.69 5.73 -13.41
CA LYS A 76 4.75 7.10 -12.86
C LYS A 76 3.42 7.85 -13.04
N ARG A 77 2.72 7.64 -14.15
CA ARG A 77 1.40 8.23 -14.40
C ARG A 77 0.34 7.67 -13.46
N ALA A 78 0.31 6.35 -13.28
CA ALA A 78 -0.58 5.69 -12.32
C ALA A 78 -0.30 6.18 -10.89
N ASP A 79 0.97 6.28 -10.50
CA ASP A 79 1.38 6.78 -9.19
C ASP A 79 0.98 8.23 -8.96
N SER A 80 1.12 9.10 -9.97
CA SER A 80 0.67 10.49 -9.87
C SER A 80 -0.84 10.61 -9.67
N ILE A 81 -1.63 9.80 -10.38
CA ILE A 81 -3.10 9.76 -10.21
C ILE A 81 -3.45 9.24 -8.82
N CYS A 82 -2.83 8.14 -8.40
CA CYS A 82 -3.02 7.56 -7.08
C CYS A 82 -2.68 8.58 -5.97
N LEU A 83 -1.59 9.34 -6.14
CA LEU A 83 -1.18 10.38 -5.19
C LEU A 83 -2.20 11.52 -5.08
N LYS A 84 -2.82 11.93 -6.19
CA LYS A 84 -3.89 12.93 -6.15
C LYS A 84 -5.13 12.42 -5.41
N ILE A 85 -5.49 11.16 -5.62
CA ILE A 85 -6.63 10.52 -4.94
C ILE A 85 -6.37 10.41 -3.44
N ILE A 86 -5.18 9.97 -3.00
CA ILE A 86 -4.88 9.85 -1.56
C ILE A 86 -4.88 11.21 -0.87
N VAL A 87 -4.32 12.25 -1.51
CA VAL A 87 -4.30 13.59 -0.93
C VAL A 87 -5.73 14.13 -0.74
N ALA A 88 -6.61 13.93 -1.74
CA ALA A 88 -8.02 14.30 -1.62
C ALA A 88 -8.73 13.49 -0.51
N ALA A 89 -8.52 12.17 -0.46
CA ALA A 89 -9.12 11.30 0.56
C ALA A 89 -8.67 11.66 1.98
N MET A 90 -7.36 11.85 2.18
CA MET A 90 -6.79 12.21 3.49
C MET A 90 -7.25 13.59 3.94
N THR A 91 -7.40 14.55 3.02
CA THR A 91 -7.99 15.85 3.33
C THR A 91 -9.44 15.69 3.78
N GLY A 92 -10.25 14.89 3.07
CA GLY A 92 -11.63 14.59 3.47
C GLY A 92 -11.73 13.95 4.85
N ILE A 93 -10.87 12.97 5.15
CA ILE A 93 -10.78 12.34 6.47
C ILE A 93 -10.39 13.38 7.54
N ALA A 94 -9.41 14.25 7.27
CA ALA A 94 -8.99 15.27 8.23
C ALA A 94 -10.13 16.24 8.58
N TRP A 95 -10.91 16.69 7.59
CA TRP A 95 -12.09 17.52 7.83
C TRP A 95 -13.19 16.79 8.59
N ALA A 96 -13.45 15.51 8.25
CA ALA A 96 -14.39 14.68 8.98
C ALA A 96 -13.98 14.48 10.44
N CYS A 97 -12.68 14.31 10.70
CA CYS A 97 -12.12 14.23 12.04
C CYS A 97 -12.37 15.50 12.87
N VAL A 98 -12.25 16.68 12.28
CA VAL A 98 -12.54 17.94 12.99
C VAL A 98 -14.02 18.06 13.33
N ILE A 99 -14.92 17.74 12.39
CA ILE A 99 -16.37 17.85 12.57
C ILE A 99 -16.87 16.86 13.63
N MET A 100 -16.49 15.59 13.51
CA MET A 100 -16.88 14.57 14.50
C MET A 100 -16.22 14.82 15.87
N GLY A 101 -15.11 15.59 15.92
CA GLY A 101 -14.38 15.96 17.13
C GLY A 101 -15.24 16.81 18.05
N HIS A 102 -16.05 17.67 17.44
CA HIS A 102 -17.04 18.47 18.14
C HIS A 102 -18.21 17.67 18.72
N ILE A 103 -18.46 16.45 18.23
CA ILE A 103 -19.63 15.63 18.58
C ILE A 103 -19.31 14.62 19.71
N HIS A 104 -18.11 14.67 20.31
CA HIS A 104 -17.64 13.82 21.44
C HIS A 104 -17.72 12.29 21.24
N ASN A 105 -18.09 11.79 20.07
CA ASN A 105 -18.14 10.36 19.73
C ASN A 105 -16.91 9.94 18.95
N PHE A 106 -15.72 10.01 19.56
CA PHE A 106 -14.49 9.59 18.88
C PHE A 106 -13.81 8.41 19.55
N ASP A 107 -13.93 7.27 18.88
CA ASP A 107 -12.97 6.19 19.03
C ASP A 107 -11.84 6.40 18.02
N THR A 108 -10.61 6.58 18.54
CA THR A 108 -9.40 6.76 17.73
C THR A 108 -9.14 5.57 16.81
N ALA A 109 -9.66 4.39 17.15
CA ALA A 109 -9.62 3.21 16.31
C ALA A 109 -10.34 3.40 14.96
N VAL A 110 -11.44 4.16 14.94
CA VAL A 110 -12.23 4.40 13.71
C VAL A 110 -11.45 5.26 12.72
N ILE A 111 -10.72 6.27 13.20
CA ILE A 111 -9.88 7.13 12.35
C ILE A 111 -8.76 6.29 11.72
N GLY A 112 -8.06 5.48 12.50
CA GLY A 112 -6.98 4.67 11.94
C GLY A 112 -7.51 3.58 10.99
N TRP A 113 -8.73 3.05 11.21
CA TRP A 113 -9.40 2.16 10.25
C TRP A 113 -9.65 2.86 8.91
N ALA A 114 -10.15 4.10 8.94
CA ALA A 114 -10.37 4.87 7.72
C ALA A 114 -9.06 5.08 6.93
N ILE A 115 -7.96 5.42 7.62
CA ILE A 115 -6.65 5.62 6.99
C ILE A 115 -6.12 4.31 6.38
N VAL A 116 -6.16 3.20 7.13
CA VAL A 116 -5.64 1.91 6.67
C VAL A 116 -6.45 1.34 5.50
N LEU A 117 -7.78 1.50 5.52
CA LEU A 117 -8.64 1.12 4.40
C LEU A 117 -8.38 2.00 3.17
N CYS A 118 -8.12 3.30 3.34
CA CYS A 118 -7.70 4.16 2.23
C CYS A 118 -6.39 3.67 1.60
N ILE A 119 -5.38 3.32 2.41
CA ILE A 119 -4.10 2.78 1.91
C ILE A 119 -4.33 1.48 1.11
N LEU A 120 -5.17 0.57 1.62
CA LEU A 120 -5.52 -0.66 0.92
C LEU A 120 -6.22 -0.39 -0.41
N ALA A 121 -7.25 0.47 -0.40
CA ALA A 121 -7.99 0.83 -1.61
C ALA A 121 -7.07 1.43 -2.68
N LEU A 122 -6.10 2.25 -2.27
CA LEU A 122 -5.12 2.84 -3.18
C LEU A 122 -4.16 1.83 -3.77
N ALA A 123 -3.68 0.86 -2.98
CA ALA A 123 -2.83 -0.21 -3.48
C ALA A 123 -3.57 -1.03 -4.57
N VAL A 124 -4.86 -1.28 -4.37
CA VAL A 124 -5.72 -1.94 -5.37
C VAL A 124 -5.91 -1.08 -6.62
N ILE A 125 -6.28 0.20 -6.45
CA ILE A 125 -6.49 1.15 -7.55
C ILE A 125 -5.22 1.32 -8.38
N ARG A 126 -4.06 1.51 -7.74
CA ARG A 126 -2.74 1.61 -8.40
C ARG A 126 -2.48 0.39 -9.29
N THR A 127 -2.78 -0.80 -8.78
CA THR A 127 -2.57 -2.05 -9.51
C THR A 127 -3.52 -2.15 -10.71
N ILE A 128 -4.79 -1.83 -10.53
CA ILE A 128 -5.78 -1.83 -11.62
C ILE A 128 -5.39 -0.80 -12.71
N LEU A 129 -5.01 0.42 -12.32
CA LEU A 129 -4.58 1.46 -13.25
C LEU A 129 -3.35 1.02 -14.03
N PHE A 130 -2.37 0.40 -13.36
CA PHE A 130 -1.18 -0.13 -14.02
C PHE A 130 -1.52 -1.20 -15.07
N PHE A 131 -2.38 -2.16 -14.72
CA PHE A 131 -2.86 -3.17 -15.67
C PHE A 131 -3.64 -2.57 -16.84
N LEU A 132 -4.45 -1.54 -16.59
CA LEU A 132 -5.21 -0.86 -17.63
C LEU A 132 -4.28 -0.15 -18.62
N PHE A 133 -3.27 0.57 -18.14
CA PHE A 133 -2.31 1.26 -19.02
C PHE A 133 -1.46 0.28 -19.81
N ASP A 134 -1.01 -0.80 -19.19
CA ASP A 134 -0.25 -1.86 -19.85
C ASP A 134 -1.08 -2.58 -20.94
N SER A 135 -2.36 -2.86 -20.69
CA SER A 135 -3.27 -3.49 -21.67
C SER A 135 -3.59 -2.61 -22.89
N ARG A 136 -3.43 -1.28 -22.77
CA ARG A 136 -3.71 -0.34 -23.85
C ARG A 136 -2.46 0.02 -24.67
N GLY A 137 -1.28 -0.48 -24.31
CA GLY A 137 -0.02 -0.19 -25.01
C GLY A 137 0.36 1.29 -25.04
N LEU A 138 -0.12 2.06 -24.06
CA LEU A 138 0.18 3.50 -23.91
C LEU A 138 1.54 3.76 -23.28
#